data_AF-A0AAU6HSL3-F1
#
_entry.id   AF-A0AAU6HSL3-F1
#
_cell.length_a   1.000
_cell.length_b   1.000
_cell.length_c   1.000
_cell.angle_alpha   90.00
_cell.angle_beta   90.00
_cell.angle_gamma   90.00
#
_symmetry.space_group_name_H-M   'P 1'
#
loop_
_entity.id
_entity.type
_entity.pdbx_description
1 polymer ?
#
loop_
_entity_poly.entity_id
_entity_poly.type
_entity_poly.pdbx_seq_one_letter_code
_entity_poly.pdbx_strand_id
1 'polypeptide(L)'
;MDTQEVIRLLAEISLIDDRVVKTNETEQIAQVRLWAAALINVPYEFAGEAVGRHYAESAWAVMPKDIAARWRTVARDRMARHAERRAPDADPDDVDGYVLALRADRSAVVTGAEPPARVRAELARVGRTLDEPAPANPRYLAAKAAMFPKRDKPAGPPELGVRCPTCEANAGRPCKTLGRERVMGNTHPDRQRDHFVAQQQGASA
;
A
#
# COMPACT_ATOMS: atom_id res chain seq x y z
N MET A 1 -5.05 12.18 22.46
CA MET A 1 -5.49 11.72 23.78
C MET A 1 -4.99 12.71 24.82
N ASP A 2 -5.86 13.13 25.74
CA ASP A 2 -5.48 13.99 26.86
C ASP A 2 -4.95 13.19 28.07
N THR A 3 -4.55 13.89 29.13
CA THR A 3 -4.02 13.27 30.34
C THR A 3 -5.04 12.40 31.09
N GLN A 4 -6.32 12.79 31.12
CA GLN A 4 -7.37 12.02 31.81
C GLN A 4 -7.66 10.73 31.06
N GLU A 5 -7.73 10.80 29.74
CA GLU A 5 -7.86 9.65 28.87
C GLU A 5 -6.67 8.69 29.00
N VAL A 6 -5.43 9.19 29.16
CA VAL A 6 -4.25 8.35 29.43
C VAL A 6 -4.35 7.64 30.78
N ILE A 7 -4.81 8.34 31.82
CA ILE A 7 -5.01 7.73 33.15
C ILE A 7 -6.05 6.62 33.06
N ARG A 8 -7.17 6.87 32.38
CA ARG A 8 -8.22 5.88 32.14
C ARG A 8 -7.68 4.66 31.38
N LEU A 9 -6.92 4.88 30.31
CA LEU A 9 -6.30 3.79 29.55
C LEU A 9 -5.34 2.96 30.40
N LEU A 10 -4.48 3.59 31.21
CA LEU A 10 -3.56 2.88 32.10
C LEU A 10 -4.30 2.07 33.17
N ALA A 11 -5.40 2.61 33.71
CA ALA A 11 -6.26 1.89 34.63
C ALA A 11 -6.88 0.65 33.96
N GLU A 12 -7.41 0.78 32.74
CA GLU A 12 -7.95 -0.35 31.97
C GLU A 12 -6.88 -1.41 31.67
N ILE A 13 -5.67 -1.00 31.25
CA ILE A 13 -4.56 -1.93 31.00
C ILE A 13 -4.19 -2.68 32.29
N SER A 14 -4.18 -2.00 33.44
CA SER A 14 -3.79 -2.63 34.72
C SER A 14 -4.74 -3.72 35.19
N LEU A 15 -5.99 -3.72 34.73
CA LEU A 15 -6.95 -4.81 34.99
C LEU A 15 -6.55 -6.10 34.26
N ILE A 16 -5.75 -5.99 33.20
CA ILE A 16 -5.32 -7.10 32.35
C ILE A 16 -3.88 -7.49 32.66
N ASP A 17 -3.01 -6.50 32.86
CA ASP A 17 -1.57 -6.68 33.04
C ASP A 17 -1.01 -5.67 34.06
N ASP A 18 -0.79 -6.15 35.28
CA ASP A 18 -0.28 -5.36 36.40
C ASP A 18 1.14 -4.84 36.19
N ARG A 19 1.93 -5.46 35.30
CA ARG A 19 3.32 -5.09 35.01
C ARG A 19 3.44 -3.70 34.38
N VAL A 20 2.35 -3.19 33.81
CA VAL A 20 2.35 -1.91 33.08
C VAL A 20 2.39 -0.73 34.04
N VAL A 21 1.65 -0.75 35.15
CA VAL A 21 1.49 0.41 36.03
C VAL A 21 2.56 0.45 37.12
N LYS A 22 3.13 1.64 37.35
CA LYS A 22 4.10 1.86 38.44
C LYS A 22 3.40 1.95 39.80
N THR A 23 4.08 1.54 40.86
CA THR A 23 3.50 1.50 42.22
C THR A 23 3.81 2.74 43.05
N ASN A 24 4.85 3.50 42.69
CA ASN A 24 5.22 4.75 43.35
C ASN A 24 4.51 5.95 42.67
N GLU A 25 3.90 6.82 43.47
CA GLU A 25 3.20 8.03 42.99
C GLU A 25 4.05 8.93 42.08
N THR A 26 5.33 9.16 42.43
CA THR A 26 6.24 9.98 41.61
C THR A 26 6.48 9.32 40.24
N GLU A 27 6.62 8.00 40.22
CA GLU A 27 6.78 7.24 38.99
C GLU A 27 5.49 7.18 38.17
N GLN A 28 4.32 7.12 38.80
CA GLN A 28 3.02 7.19 38.14
C GLN A 28 2.82 8.54 37.46
N ILE A 29 3.15 9.64 38.13
CA ILE A 29 3.09 10.99 37.54
C ILE A 29 4.02 11.05 36.30
N ALA A 30 5.24 10.55 36.42
CA ALA A 30 6.18 10.49 35.30
C ALA A 30 5.66 9.59 34.15
N GLN A 31 5.08 8.44 34.48
CA GLN A 31 4.49 7.50 33.53
C GLN A 31 3.35 8.16 32.75
N VAL A 32 2.39 8.78 33.44
CA VAL A 32 1.26 9.47 32.80
C VAL A 32 1.76 10.58 31.88
N ARG A 33 2.73 11.39 32.32
CA ARG A 33 3.33 12.44 31.48
C ARG A 33 3.98 11.87 30.22
N LEU A 34 4.75 10.80 30.35
CA LEU A 34 5.42 10.14 29.22
C LEU A 34 4.40 9.55 28.23
N TRP A 35 3.37 8.87 28.74
CA TRP A 35 2.31 8.29 27.92
C TRP A 35 1.47 9.36 27.23
N ALA A 36 1.12 10.44 27.92
CA ALA A 36 0.41 11.57 27.33
C ALA A 36 1.20 12.21 26.19
N ALA A 37 2.51 12.43 26.39
CA ALA A 37 3.37 12.94 25.33
C ALA A 37 3.46 11.99 24.12
N ALA A 38 3.59 10.68 24.37
CA ALA A 38 3.70 9.68 23.32
C ALA A 38 2.39 9.46 22.54
N LEU A 39 1.24 9.67 23.18
CA LEU A 39 -0.08 9.36 22.65
C LEU A 39 -0.92 10.63 22.35
N ILE A 40 -0.31 11.80 22.33
CA ILE A 40 -0.99 13.10 22.18
C ILE A 40 -1.93 13.15 20.95
N ASN A 41 -1.52 12.55 19.83
CA ASN A 41 -2.29 12.55 18.58
C ASN A 41 -3.10 11.27 18.36
N VAL A 42 -3.11 10.34 19.32
CA VAL A 42 -3.83 9.06 19.23
C VAL A 42 -5.24 9.25 19.80
N PRO A 43 -6.31 8.79 19.12
CA PRO A 43 -7.65 8.72 19.70
C PRO A 43 -7.74 7.69 20.83
N TYR A 44 -8.52 7.98 21.87
CA TYR A 44 -8.72 7.05 22.98
C TYR A 44 -9.24 5.67 22.53
N GLU A 45 -10.32 5.65 21.76
CA GLU A 45 -10.94 4.41 21.26
C GLU A 45 -9.94 3.55 20.47
N PHE A 46 -9.12 4.19 19.63
CA PHE A 46 -8.07 3.49 18.90
C PHE A 46 -7.02 2.88 19.82
N ALA A 47 -6.65 3.57 20.91
CA ALA A 47 -5.69 3.06 21.88
C ALA A 47 -6.20 1.79 22.56
N GLY A 48 -7.49 1.74 22.95
CA GLY A 48 -8.13 0.55 23.51
C GLY A 48 -8.08 -0.64 22.55
N GLU A 49 -8.47 -0.45 21.29
CA GLU A 49 -8.36 -1.50 20.25
C GLU A 49 -6.92 -1.97 20.04
N ALA A 50 -5.97 -1.03 20.03
CA ALA A 50 -4.55 -1.32 19.85
C ALA A 50 -3.97 -2.14 21.00
N VAL A 51 -4.39 -1.88 22.24
CA VAL A 51 -4.03 -2.69 23.42
C VAL A 51 -4.58 -4.11 23.28
N GLY A 52 -5.86 -4.27 22.95
CA GLY A 52 -6.45 -5.59 22.75
C GLY A 52 -5.73 -6.39 21.65
N ARG A 53 -5.40 -5.74 20.54
CA ARG A 53 -4.63 -6.36 19.45
C ARG A 53 -3.20 -6.70 19.86
N HIS A 54 -2.54 -5.86 20.65
CA HIS A 54 -1.20 -6.12 21.17
C HIS A 54 -1.18 -7.42 22.00
N TYR A 55 -2.10 -7.56 22.95
CA TYR A 55 -2.16 -8.76 23.79
C TYR A 55 -2.63 -10.02 23.06
N ALA A 56 -3.34 -9.87 21.93
CA ALA A 56 -3.63 -10.99 21.03
C ALA A 56 -2.38 -11.48 20.28
N GLU A 57 -1.40 -10.61 20.03
CA GLU A 57 -0.21 -10.91 19.23
C GLU A 57 1.06 -11.15 20.08
N SER A 58 1.10 -10.66 21.32
CA SER A 58 2.29 -10.62 22.17
C SER A 58 1.95 -10.83 23.65
N ALA A 59 2.79 -11.59 24.35
CA ALA A 59 2.70 -11.78 25.81
C ALA A 59 3.43 -10.69 26.63
N TRP A 60 4.16 -9.78 25.96
CA TRP A 60 4.91 -8.72 26.62
C TRP A 60 4.02 -7.55 27.01
N ALA A 61 4.35 -6.90 28.12
CA ALA A 61 3.66 -5.70 28.58
C ALA A 61 3.61 -4.63 27.48
N VAL A 62 2.42 -4.05 27.26
CA VAL A 62 2.21 -3.04 26.24
C VAL A 62 2.94 -1.74 26.60
N MET A 63 3.63 -1.15 25.62
CA MET A 63 4.30 0.13 25.75
C MET A 63 3.60 1.19 24.89
N PRO A 64 3.71 2.49 25.23
CA PRO A 64 3.02 3.54 24.46
C PRO A 64 3.51 3.59 23.00
N LYS A 65 4.76 3.16 22.74
CA LYS A 65 5.31 3.04 21.38
C LYS A 65 4.53 2.04 20.51
N ASP A 66 3.98 0.98 21.11
CA ASP A 66 3.32 -0.10 20.38
C ASP A 66 1.97 0.39 19.84
N ILE A 67 1.26 1.18 20.66
CA ILE A 67 0.03 1.88 20.27
C ILE A 67 0.35 2.97 19.24
N ALA A 68 1.31 3.84 19.54
CA ALA A 68 1.68 4.96 18.67
C ALA A 68 2.17 4.50 17.29
N ALA A 69 2.87 3.36 17.20
CA ALA A 69 3.31 2.79 15.93
C ALA A 69 2.14 2.37 15.04
N ARG A 70 1.14 1.71 15.63
CA ARG A 70 -0.08 1.33 14.90
C ARG A 70 -0.83 2.57 14.44
N TRP A 71 -0.97 3.58 15.31
CA TRP A 71 -1.64 4.83 14.92
C TRP A 71 -0.91 5.54 13.79
N ARG A 72 0.42 5.63 13.83
CA ARG A 72 1.22 6.24 12.75
C ARG A 72 0.95 5.61 11.39
N THR A 73 0.71 4.29 11.34
CA THR A 73 0.33 3.61 10.11
C THR A 73 -1.06 4.02 9.63
N VAL A 74 -2.04 4.06 10.54
CA VAL A 74 -3.41 4.51 10.23
C VAL A 74 -3.44 5.98 9.80
N ALA A 75 -2.79 6.86 10.55
CA ALA A 75 -2.70 8.29 10.24
C ALA A 75 -2.05 8.54 8.87
N ARG A 76 -0.99 7.78 8.52
CA ARG A 76 -0.35 7.86 7.20
C ARG A 76 -1.32 7.45 6.10
N ASP A 77 -2.06 6.37 6.28
CA ASP A 77 -3.09 5.93 5.33
C ASP A 77 -4.24 6.93 5.20
N ARG A 78 -4.71 7.51 6.31
CA ARG A 78 -5.72 8.58 6.29
C ARG A 78 -5.24 9.77 5.47
N MET A 79 -4.02 10.23 5.72
CA MET A 79 -3.44 11.36 4.99
C MET A 79 -3.18 11.02 3.51
N ALA A 80 -2.76 9.80 3.20
CA ALA A 80 -2.58 9.36 1.81
C ALA A 80 -3.89 9.36 1.00
N ARG A 81 -5.04 9.19 1.68
CA ARG A 81 -6.37 9.22 1.05
C ARG A 81 -7.01 10.61 1.05
N HIS A 82 -6.48 11.53 1.83
CA HIS A 82 -7.01 12.88 1.98
C HIS A 82 -6.60 13.75 0.79
N ALA A 83 -7.54 14.52 0.25
CA ALA A 83 -7.29 15.50 -0.79
C ALA A 83 -7.69 16.89 -0.31
N GLU A 84 -6.71 17.79 -0.23
CA GLU A 84 -6.89 19.22 0.03
C GLU A 84 -7.59 19.85 -1.20
N ARG A 85 -8.92 19.82 -1.23
CA ARG A 85 -9.72 20.30 -2.38
C ARG A 85 -10.60 21.50 -2.09
N ARG A 86 -10.96 21.73 -0.82
CA ARG A 86 -11.66 22.93 -0.40
C ARG A 86 -10.61 23.89 0.15
N ALA A 87 -10.51 25.08 -0.44
CA ALA A 87 -9.78 26.16 0.20
C ALA A 87 -10.38 26.36 1.60
N PRO A 88 -9.56 26.51 2.67
CA PRO A 88 -10.08 26.89 3.97
C PRO A 88 -10.95 28.13 3.86
N ASP A 89 -11.95 28.26 4.74
CA ASP A 89 -12.80 29.46 4.82
C ASP A 89 -12.03 30.69 5.41
N ALA A 90 -10.70 30.69 5.32
CA ALA A 90 -9.80 31.75 5.73
C ALA A 90 -9.51 32.69 4.56
N ASP A 91 -9.24 33.97 4.86
CA ASP A 91 -8.86 34.96 3.86
C ASP A 91 -7.58 34.51 3.12
N PRO A 92 -7.62 34.32 1.78
CA PRO A 92 -6.43 33.91 1.03
C PRO A 92 -5.31 34.96 1.03
N ASP A 93 -5.63 36.23 1.31
CA ASP A 93 -4.65 37.30 1.39
C ASP A 93 -3.97 37.37 2.78
N ASP A 94 -4.58 36.75 3.80
CA ASP A 94 -3.94 36.46 5.09
C ASP A 94 -3.19 35.12 5.02
N VAL A 95 -1.95 35.18 4.52
CA VAL A 95 -1.11 33.99 4.33
C VAL A 95 -0.93 33.18 5.62
N ASP A 96 -0.76 33.85 6.77
CA ASP A 96 -0.51 33.17 8.04
C ASP A 96 -1.78 32.47 8.54
N GLY A 97 -2.91 33.15 8.50
CA GLY A 97 -4.22 32.58 8.83
C GLY A 97 -4.60 31.41 7.91
N TYR A 98 -4.33 31.55 6.61
CA TYR A 98 -4.60 30.52 5.62
C TYR A 98 -3.74 29.26 5.85
N VAL A 99 -2.44 29.42 6.10
CA VAL A 99 -1.54 28.29 6.41
C VAL A 99 -1.92 27.61 7.72
N LEU A 100 -2.32 28.38 8.74
CA LEU A 100 -2.80 27.82 10.01
C LEU A 100 -4.04 26.96 9.80
N ALA A 101 -4.99 27.44 8.99
CA ALA A 101 -6.21 26.70 8.68
C ALA A 101 -5.93 25.38 7.94
N LEU A 102 -5.01 25.39 6.96
CA LEU A 102 -4.56 24.16 6.28
C LEU A 102 -3.92 23.16 7.26
N ARG A 103 -3.08 23.65 8.18
CA ARG A 103 -2.46 22.80 9.20
C ARG A 103 -3.49 22.21 10.15
N ALA A 104 -4.49 23.00 10.54
CA ALA A 104 -5.57 22.54 11.40
C ALA A 104 -6.39 21.42 10.74
N ASP A 105 -6.78 21.58 9.48
CA ASP A 105 -7.50 20.56 8.71
C ASP A 105 -6.70 19.24 8.61
N ARG A 106 -5.43 19.34 8.18
CA ARG A 106 -4.55 18.17 8.11
C ARG A 106 -4.39 17.50 9.48
N SER A 107 -4.30 18.29 10.54
CA SER A 107 -4.18 17.77 11.90
C SER A 107 -5.45 17.05 12.33
N ALA A 108 -6.63 17.60 12.05
CA ALA A 108 -7.92 16.95 12.32
C ALA A 108 -8.05 15.60 11.60
N VAL A 109 -7.57 15.51 10.36
CA VAL A 109 -7.55 14.24 9.62
C VAL A 109 -6.58 13.23 10.23
N VAL A 110 -5.38 13.68 10.61
CA VAL A 110 -4.33 12.86 11.22
C VAL A 110 -4.73 12.34 12.59
N THR A 111 -5.38 13.17 13.42
CA THR A 111 -5.86 12.80 14.76
C THR A 111 -7.20 12.07 14.70
N GLY A 112 -7.81 11.94 13.52
CA GLY A 112 -9.05 11.20 13.35
C GLY A 112 -10.31 11.97 13.71
N ALA A 113 -10.20 13.25 14.09
CA ALA A 113 -11.34 14.13 14.34
C ALA A 113 -12.21 14.31 13.09
N GLU A 114 -11.58 14.40 11.91
CA GLU A 114 -12.27 14.55 10.62
C GLU A 114 -11.93 13.37 9.69
N PRO A 115 -12.87 12.83 8.90
CA PRO A 115 -12.57 11.83 7.89
C PRO A 115 -11.75 12.43 6.72
N PRO A 116 -10.91 11.63 6.04
CA PRO A 116 -10.23 12.08 4.83
C PRO A 116 -11.24 12.50 3.74
N ALA A 117 -11.19 13.76 3.31
CA ALA A 117 -11.85 14.22 2.10
C ALA A 117 -11.41 13.40 0.88
N ARG A 118 -12.36 12.77 0.18
CA ARG A 118 -12.08 11.94 -1.00
C ARG A 118 -12.60 12.58 -2.27
N VAL A 119 -11.73 12.65 -3.27
CA VAL A 119 -12.03 13.11 -4.63
C VAL A 119 -13.25 12.41 -5.23
N ARG A 120 -13.36 11.09 -5.01
CA ARG A 120 -14.43 10.27 -5.59
C ARG A 120 -15.82 10.62 -5.05
N ALA A 121 -15.93 10.93 -3.76
CA ALA A 121 -17.21 11.22 -3.11
C ALA A 121 -17.82 12.53 -3.62
N GLU A 122 -16.98 13.54 -3.86
CA GLU A 122 -17.43 14.81 -4.43
C GLU A 122 -17.67 14.73 -5.94
N LEU A 123 -16.87 13.96 -6.70
CA LEU A 123 -17.16 13.74 -8.13
C LEU A 123 -18.47 12.98 -8.36
N ALA A 124 -18.79 12.00 -7.49
CA ALA A 124 -20.08 11.31 -7.51
C ALA A 124 -21.25 12.28 -7.26
N ARG A 125 -21.08 13.29 -6.39
CA ARG A 125 -22.08 14.36 -6.18
C ARG A 125 -22.29 15.25 -7.41
N VAL A 126 -21.27 15.40 -8.27
CA VAL A 126 -21.36 16.13 -9.56
C VAL A 126 -21.81 15.20 -10.71
N GLY A 127 -22.30 13.99 -10.40
CA GLY A 127 -22.78 13.03 -11.41
C GLY A 127 -21.68 12.42 -12.28
N ARG A 128 -20.41 12.53 -11.86
CA ARG A 128 -19.25 11.93 -12.54
C ARG A 128 -18.84 10.67 -11.76
N THR A 129 -19.31 9.51 -12.19
CA THR A 129 -18.81 8.23 -11.68
C THR A 129 -17.44 7.93 -12.31
N LEU A 130 -16.48 7.53 -11.48
CA LEU A 130 -15.15 7.06 -11.93
C LEU A 130 -15.15 5.57 -12.28
N ASP A 131 -16.32 4.93 -12.26
CA ASP A 131 -16.46 3.49 -12.47
C ASP A 131 -16.26 3.10 -13.94
N GLU A 132 -16.30 4.09 -14.85
CA GLU A 132 -15.91 3.90 -16.24
C GLU A 132 -14.60 4.66 -16.49
N PRO A 133 -13.49 3.96 -16.78
CA PRO A 133 -12.28 4.62 -17.22
C PRO A 133 -12.65 5.42 -18.47
N ALA A 134 -12.61 6.75 -18.36
CA ALA A 134 -12.77 7.59 -19.53
C ALA A 134 -11.76 7.12 -20.57
N PRO A 135 -12.19 6.85 -21.82
CA PRO A 135 -11.27 6.38 -22.85
C PRO A 135 -10.12 7.36 -22.95
N ALA A 136 -8.89 6.83 -22.94
CA ALA A 136 -7.70 7.65 -22.99
C ALA A 136 -7.78 8.58 -24.21
N ASN A 137 -7.55 9.88 -24.01
CA ASN A 137 -7.77 10.83 -25.10
C ASN A 137 -6.82 10.50 -26.29
N PRO A 138 -7.24 10.78 -27.54
CA PRO A 138 -6.44 10.44 -28.72
C PRO A 138 -5.02 11.05 -28.70
N ARG A 139 -4.89 12.25 -28.12
CA ARG A 139 -3.61 12.95 -27.99
C ARG A 139 -2.63 12.23 -27.05
N TYR A 140 -3.12 11.67 -25.96
CA TYR A 140 -2.35 10.88 -25.00
C TYR A 140 -1.92 9.56 -25.63
N LEU A 141 -2.82 8.90 -26.36
CA LEU A 141 -2.49 7.67 -27.07
C LEU A 141 -1.38 7.89 -28.12
N ALA A 142 -1.46 8.98 -28.89
CA ALA A 142 -0.42 9.37 -29.84
C ALA A 142 0.92 9.68 -29.15
N ALA A 143 0.90 10.48 -28.08
CA ALA A 143 2.11 10.81 -27.31
C ALA A 143 2.75 9.56 -26.68
N LYS A 144 1.92 8.66 -26.14
CA LYS A 144 2.39 7.39 -25.58
C LYS A 144 2.99 6.48 -26.64
N ALA A 145 2.39 6.39 -27.83
CA ALA A 145 2.93 5.61 -28.94
C ALA A 145 4.28 6.18 -29.43
N ALA A 146 4.43 7.52 -29.44
CA ALA A 146 5.68 8.17 -29.80
C ALA A 146 6.79 7.96 -28.76
N MET A 147 6.48 8.01 -27.46
CA MET A 147 7.46 7.79 -26.38
C MET A 147 7.80 6.31 -26.19
N PHE A 148 6.83 5.43 -26.40
CA PHE A 148 6.97 3.98 -26.19
C PHE A 148 6.57 3.24 -27.47
N PRO A 149 7.35 3.36 -28.56
CA PRO A 149 7.10 2.59 -29.75
C PRO A 149 7.12 1.11 -29.36
N LYS A 150 6.03 0.39 -29.66
CA LYS A 150 6.01 -1.06 -29.47
C LYS A 150 7.09 -1.64 -30.38
N ARG A 151 8.19 -2.09 -29.78
CA ARG A 151 9.17 -2.94 -30.48
C ARG A 151 8.41 -4.16 -30.98
N ASP A 152 8.60 -4.49 -32.25
CA ASP A 152 8.20 -5.79 -32.76
C ASP A 152 8.81 -6.85 -31.85
N LYS A 153 7.94 -7.66 -31.24
CA LYS A 153 8.43 -8.82 -30.49
C LYS A 153 9.03 -9.75 -31.54
N PRO A 154 10.31 -10.17 -31.40
CA PRO A 154 10.84 -11.21 -32.27
C PRO A 154 9.89 -12.41 -32.19
N ALA A 155 9.72 -13.12 -33.30
CA ALA A 155 8.79 -14.23 -33.48
C ALA A 155 9.22 -15.46 -32.65
N GLY A 156 9.34 -15.31 -31.33
CA GLY A 156 9.91 -16.30 -30.43
C GLY A 156 11.34 -16.73 -30.81
N PRO A 157 11.92 -17.67 -30.05
CA PRO A 157 13.16 -18.34 -30.44
C PRO A 157 12.96 -19.12 -31.76
N PRO A 158 13.91 -19.07 -32.72
CA PRO A 158 13.76 -19.70 -34.04
C PRO A 158 13.57 -21.22 -33.97
N GLU A 159 14.00 -21.85 -32.88
CA GLU A 159 13.88 -23.29 -32.64
C GLU A 159 12.43 -23.72 -32.40
N LEU A 160 11.50 -22.76 -32.25
CA LEU A 160 10.07 -23.05 -32.28
C LEU A 160 9.61 -23.57 -33.65
N GLY A 161 10.36 -23.38 -34.74
CA GLY A 161 10.01 -23.86 -36.07
C GLY A 161 9.93 -25.38 -36.22
N VAL A 162 10.49 -26.15 -35.28
CA VAL A 162 10.44 -27.63 -35.26
C VAL A 162 9.65 -28.14 -34.06
N ARG A 163 9.08 -29.36 -34.15
CA ARG A 163 8.42 -30.03 -33.01
C ARG A 163 9.47 -30.38 -31.95
N CYS A 164 9.14 -30.24 -30.67
CA CYS A 164 10.02 -30.62 -29.58
C CYS A 164 9.94 -32.14 -29.32
N PRO A 165 11.04 -32.91 -29.35
CA PRO A 165 11.01 -34.33 -29.05
C PRO A 165 10.86 -34.61 -27.53
N THR A 166 11.34 -33.71 -26.66
CA THR A 166 11.36 -33.92 -25.21
C THR A 166 9.97 -33.77 -24.56
N CYS A 167 9.22 -32.75 -24.96
CA CYS A 167 7.90 -32.43 -24.37
C CYS A 167 6.76 -32.47 -25.39
N GLU A 168 7.06 -32.91 -26.61
CA GLU A 168 6.12 -33.07 -27.72
C GLU A 168 5.41 -31.79 -28.21
N ALA A 169 5.79 -30.62 -27.70
CA ALA A 169 5.24 -29.35 -28.13
C ALA A 169 5.41 -29.13 -29.65
N ASN A 170 4.30 -28.83 -30.33
CA ASN A 170 4.26 -28.60 -31.78
C ASN A 170 5.11 -27.39 -32.21
N ALA A 171 5.43 -27.35 -33.52
CA ALA A 171 6.04 -26.18 -34.14
C ALA A 171 5.19 -24.91 -33.87
N GLY A 172 5.85 -23.78 -33.60
CA GLY A 172 5.25 -22.52 -33.20
C GLY A 172 4.75 -22.46 -31.76
N ARG A 173 4.76 -23.57 -31.00
CA ARG A 173 4.34 -23.60 -29.58
C ARG A 173 5.55 -23.68 -28.65
N PRO A 174 5.56 -22.91 -27.53
CA PRO A 174 6.66 -22.94 -26.58
C PRO A 174 6.73 -24.30 -25.85
N CYS A 175 7.93 -24.65 -25.37
CA CYS A 175 8.13 -25.86 -24.60
C CYS A 175 7.42 -25.78 -23.24
N LYS A 176 7.04 -26.94 -22.69
CA LYS A 176 6.46 -27.09 -21.36
C LYS A 176 7.37 -27.90 -20.45
N THR A 177 7.41 -27.60 -19.16
CA THR A 177 8.13 -28.41 -18.16
C THR A 177 7.56 -29.82 -18.07
N LEU A 178 8.40 -30.84 -18.06
CA LEU A 178 8.00 -32.24 -17.86
C LEU A 178 7.24 -32.40 -16.53
N GLY A 179 6.03 -32.96 -16.60
CA GLY A 179 5.20 -33.27 -15.43
C GLY A 179 4.39 -32.13 -14.80
N ARG A 180 4.58 -30.86 -15.20
CA ARG A 180 3.82 -29.70 -14.62
C ARG A 180 3.18 -28.77 -15.64
N GLU A 181 3.29 -29.07 -16.94
CA GLU A 181 2.70 -28.31 -18.06
C GLU A 181 2.99 -26.79 -18.10
N ARG A 182 3.91 -26.27 -17.30
CA ARG A 182 4.23 -24.84 -17.27
C ARG A 182 5.04 -24.46 -18.50
N VAL A 183 4.66 -23.36 -19.14
CA VAL A 183 5.39 -22.81 -20.29
C VAL A 183 6.78 -22.35 -19.86
N MET A 184 7.79 -22.83 -20.58
CA MET A 184 9.19 -22.47 -20.37
C MET A 184 9.55 -21.20 -21.15
N GLY A 185 10.46 -20.38 -20.59
CA GLY A 185 11.02 -19.21 -21.28
C GLY A 185 12.01 -19.58 -22.40
N ASN A 186 12.61 -20.77 -22.33
CA ASN A 186 13.56 -21.31 -23.29
C ASN A 186 13.06 -22.64 -23.89
N THR A 187 13.65 -23.05 -25.01
CA THR A 187 13.39 -24.35 -25.66
C THR A 187 14.22 -25.47 -25.03
N HIS A 188 13.77 -26.74 -25.15
CA HIS A 188 14.55 -27.88 -24.67
C HIS A 188 15.80 -28.09 -25.55
N PRO A 189 16.94 -28.55 -24.97
CA PRO A 189 18.17 -28.77 -25.73
C PRO A 189 18.00 -29.67 -26.96
N ASP A 190 17.16 -30.70 -26.86
CA ASP A 190 16.91 -31.61 -27.98
C ASP A 190 16.18 -30.91 -29.14
N ARG A 191 15.26 -29.98 -28.83
CA ARG A 191 14.59 -29.15 -29.84
C ARG A 191 15.57 -28.21 -30.55
N GLN A 192 16.54 -27.66 -29.81
CA GLN A 192 17.58 -26.79 -30.38
C GLN A 192 18.47 -27.58 -31.34
N ARG A 193 18.82 -28.82 -30.98
CA ARG A 193 19.59 -29.74 -31.81
C ARG A 193 18.84 -30.10 -33.10
N ASP A 194 17.56 -30.47 -33.00
CA ASP A 194 16.74 -30.81 -34.17
C ASP A 194 16.55 -29.61 -35.11
N HIS A 195 16.39 -28.41 -34.54
CA HIS A 195 16.34 -27.18 -35.34
C HIS A 195 17.65 -26.95 -36.11
N PHE A 196 18.79 -27.13 -35.46
CA PHE A 196 20.10 -26.99 -36.08
C PHE A 196 20.31 -28.00 -37.21
N VAL A 197 19.91 -29.27 -37.02
CA VAL A 197 19.96 -30.31 -38.06
C VAL A 197 19.04 -29.96 -39.24
N ALA A 198 17.82 -29.50 -38.98
CA ALA A 198 16.89 -29.08 -40.03
C ALA A 198 17.42 -27.90 -40.86
N GLN A 199 18.11 -26.94 -40.23
CA GLN A 199 18.76 -25.84 -40.95
C GLN A 199 19.89 -26.33 -41.87
N GLN A 200 20.72 -27.28 -41.43
CA GLN A 200 21.81 -27.82 -42.24
C GLN A 200 21.30 -28.60 -43.45
N GLN A 201 20.21 -29.35 -43.28
CA GLN A 201 19.58 -30.11 -44.36
C GLN A 201 18.89 -29.21 -45.39
N GLY A 202 18.28 -28.10 -44.95
CA GLY A 202 17.68 -27.11 -45.86
C GLY A 202 18.70 -26.24 -46.62
N ALA A 203 19.95 -26.14 -46.15
CA ALA A 203 21.03 -25.40 -46.81
C ALA A 203 21.83 -26.25 -47.81
N SER A 204 21.59 -27.56 -47.85
CA SER A 204 22.30 -28.53 -48.70
C SER A 204 21.47 -29.01 -49.90
N ALA A 205 20.36 -28.32 -50.19
CA ALA A 205 19.44 -28.54 -51.31
C ALA A 205 19.39 -27.29 -52.19
#